data_AF-A0A9W7ACQ7-F1
#
_entry.id   AF-A0A9W7ACQ7-F1
#
_cell.length_a   1.000
_cell.length_b   1.000
_cell.length_c   1.000
_cell.angle_alpha   90.00
_cell.angle_beta   90.00
_cell.angle_gamma   90.00
#
_symmetry.space_group_name_H-M   'P 1'
#
loop_
_entity.id
_entity.type
_entity.pdbx_description
1 polymer ?
#
loop_
_entity_poly.entity_id
_entity_poly.type
_entity_poly.pdbx_seq_one_letter_code
_entity_poly.pdbx_strand_id
1 'polypeptide(L)'
;MESSYDIQSDPPSSLNSPPTPSSSKRSHPSSNLADENPSHVEFLKSKRISFSTAVSVLPIPLRTEYSTRASSLMWSSASSLWENAARNALEFGAEGWNWKECLEDERMIYWRNEKVHPVHFINSAGNEHVGMEG
;
A
#
# COMPACT_ATOMS: atom_id res chain seq x y z
N MET A 1 30.36 18.76 -30.26
CA MET A 1 30.45 17.33 -29.91
C MET A 1 29.10 16.95 -29.32
N GLU A 2 28.17 16.60 -30.20
CA GLU A 2 26.83 16.13 -29.85
C GLU A 2 26.94 14.73 -29.25
N SER A 3 26.45 14.55 -28.02
CA SER A 3 26.23 13.23 -27.42
C SER A 3 24.78 12.83 -27.66
N SER A 4 24.59 11.94 -28.65
CA SER A 4 23.34 11.25 -28.97
C SER A 4 22.90 10.39 -27.79
N TYR A 5 21.66 10.55 -27.33
CA TYR A 5 21.04 9.63 -26.38
C TYR A 5 20.24 8.59 -27.17
N ASP A 6 20.67 7.33 -27.08
CA ASP A 6 19.98 6.18 -27.66
C ASP A 6 18.61 5.95 -27.00
N ILE A 7 17.57 5.91 -27.83
CA ILE A 7 16.20 5.56 -27.42
C ILE A 7 16.14 4.03 -27.29
N GLN A 8 16.29 3.52 -26.08
CA GLN A 8 15.94 2.13 -25.78
C GLN A 8 14.42 1.97 -25.70
N SER A 9 13.94 0.98 -26.44
CA SER A 9 12.55 0.68 -26.72
C SER A 9 12.02 -0.36 -25.73
N ASP A 10 10.90 -0.07 -25.07
CA ASP A 10 10.06 -1.06 -24.38
C ASP A 10 8.77 -1.28 -25.20
N PRO A 11 8.00 -2.39 -25.05
CA PRO A 11 8.32 -3.75 -24.58
C PRO A 11 7.71 -4.86 -25.49
N PRO A 12 8.06 -6.16 -25.33
CA PRO A 12 7.23 -7.23 -25.91
C PRO A 12 5.99 -7.49 -25.04
N SER A 13 4.84 -7.28 -25.66
CA SER A 13 3.50 -7.58 -25.14
C SER A 13 3.30 -9.09 -25.03
N SER A 14 3.17 -9.61 -23.80
CA SER A 14 2.73 -10.99 -23.56
C SER A 14 1.34 -11.05 -22.93
N LEU A 15 0.48 -11.77 -23.64
CA LEU A 15 -0.93 -12.03 -23.41
C LEU A 15 -1.17 -12.80 -22.11
N ASN A 16 -1.80 -12.17 -21.12
CA ASN A 16 -2.47 -12.88 -20.03
C ASN A 16 -3.97 -12.96 -20.36
N SER A 17 -4.41 -14.11 -20.87
CA SER A 17 -5.83 -14.44 -21.00
C SER A 17 -6.45 -14.74 -19.63
N PRO A 18 -7.71 -14.35 -19.36
CA PRO A 18 -8.37 -14.62 -18.09
C PRO A 18 -8.77 -16.10 -17.94
N PRO A 19 -8.72 -16.68 -16.73
CA PRO A 19 -9.19 -18.04 -16.49
C PRO A 19 -10.72 -18.13 -16.58
N THR A 20 -11.21 -19.12 -17.31
CA THR A 20 -12.65 -19.46 -17.43
C THR A 20 -13.20 -20.04 -16.12
N PRO A 21 -14.37 -19.59 -15.62
CA PRO A 21 -15.02 -20.25 -14.49
C PRO A 21 -15.74 -21.54 -14.94
N SER A 22 -15.21 -22.68 -14.48
CA SER A 22 -15.86 -24.00 -14.58
C SER A 22 -17.14 -24.02 -13.74
N SER A 23 -18.29 -24.24 -14.38
CA SER A 23 -19.59 -24.40 -13.73
C SER A 23 -19.78 -25.82 -13.19
N SER A 24 -19.58 -26.00 -11.89
CA SER A 24 -20.06 -27.19 -11.17
C SER A 24 -21.52 -27.01 -10.77
N LYS A 25 -22.44 -27.59 -11.54
CA LYS A 25 -23.86 -27.72 -11.20
C LYS A 25 -24.00 -28.77 -10.09
N ARG A 26 -24.38 -28.37 -8.87
CA ARG A 26 -24.85 -29.29 -7.83
C ARG A 26 -26.36 -29.16 -7.73
N SER A 27 -27.06 -30.21 -8.18
CA SER A 27 -28.50 -30.38 -8.10
C SER A 27 -28.87 -30.97 -6.74
N HIS A 28 -29.75 -30.32 -5.99
CA HIS A 28 -30.51 -30.98 -4.92
C HIS A 28 -32.01 -30.66 -5.10
N PRO A 29 -32.89 -31.67 -4.99
CA PRO A 29 -34.29 -31.54 -5.36
C PRO A 29 -35.15 -30.90 -4.27
N SER A 30 -36.27 -30.37 -4.76
CA SER A 30 -37.38 -29.71 -4.09
C SER A 30 -38.11 -30.60 -3.06
N SER A 31 -38.54 -29.97 -1.96
CA SER A 31 -39.77 -30.36 -1.26
C SER A 31 -40.50 -29.10 -0.78
N ASN A 32 -41.46 -28.64 -1.58
CA ASN A 32 -42.45 -27.65 -1.18
C ASN A 32 -43.51 -28.33 -0.29
N LEU A 33 -43.69 -27.83 0.93
CA LEU A 33 -44.99 -27.87 1.60
C LEU A 33 -45.43 -26.42 1.75
N ALA A 34 -46.50 -26.09 1.02
CA ALA A 34 -47.15 -24.80 1.09
C ALA A 34 -47.86 -24.67 2.43
N ASP A 35 -47.63 -23.56 3.12
CA ASP A 35 -48.59 -23.01 4.06
C ASP A 35 -48.71 -21.50 3.80
N GLU A 36 -49.95 -21.06 3.68
CA GLU A 36 -50.40 -19.79 3.13
C GLU A 36 -50.19 -18.63 4.12
N ASN A 37 -49.38 -17.63 3.77
CA ASN A 37 -49.52 -16.28 4.29
C ASN A 37 -48.84 -15.26 3.35
N PRO A 38 -49.58 -14.42 2.58
CA PRO A 38 -48.97 -13.41 1.73
C PRO A 38 -48.66 -12.16 2.56
N SER A 39 -47.81 -12.30 3.58
CA SER A 39 -47.18 -11.15 4.21
C SER A 39 -46.02 -10.72 3.32
N HIS A 40 -46.04 -9.45 2.95
CA HIS A 40 -45.12 -8.75 2.05
C HIS A 40 -43.64 -9.04 2.39
N VAL A 41 -43.09 -10.13 1.85
CA VAL A 41 -41.65 -10.41 1.91
C VAL A 41 -41.02 -9.46 0.90
N GLU A 42 -40.67 -8.27 1.39
CA GLU A 42 -39.72 -7.38 0.73
C GLU A 42 -38.43 -8.18 0.54
N PHE A 43 -38.32 -8.87 -0.60
CA PHE A 43 -37.10 -9.54 -1.01
C PHE A 43 -36.01 -8.47 -1.02
N LEU A 44 -35.15 -8.49 0.00
CA LEU A 44 -33.95 -7.67 0.04
C LEU A 44 -33.16 -8.03 -1.21
N LYS A 45 -33.21 -7.14 -2.22
CA LYS A 45 -32.50 -7.34 -3.48
C LYS A 45 -31.03 -7.51 -3.13
N SER A 46 -30.52 -8.73 -3.28
CA SER A 46 -29.10 -9.00 -3.10
C SER A 46 -28.30 -8.04 -3.98
N LYS A 47 -27.41 -7.25 -3.36
CA LYS A 47 -26.53 -6.33 -4.10
C LYS A 47 -25.59 -7.17 -4.95
N ARG A 48 -25.91 -7.33 -6.22
CA ARG A 48 -25.03 -7.97 -7.21
C ARG A 48 -24.12 -6.89 -7.78
N ILE A 49 -22.82 -7.05 -7.58
CA ILE A 49 -21.80 -6.21 -8.20
C ILE A 49 -21.48 -6.84 -9.55
N SER A 50 -21.61 -6.08 -10.63
CA SER A 50 -21.15 -6.47 -11.96
C SER A 50 -20.20 -5.42 -12.50
N PHE A 51 -19.12 -5.84 -13.16
CA PHE A 51 -18.20 -4.90 -13.78
C PHE A 51 -18.80 -4.35 -15.07
N SER A 52 -18.78 -3.03 -15.20
CA SER A 52 -19.07 -2.37 -16.49
C SER A 52 -17.89 -2.61 -17.43
N THR A 53 -18.16 -2.99 -18.67
CA THR A 53 -17.13 -3.11 -19.72
C THR A 53 -16.82 -1.77 -20.38
N ALA A 54 -17.60 -0.73 -20.11
CA ALA A 54 -17.33 0.61 -20.60
C ALA A 54 -16.23 1.28 -19.75
N VAL A 55 -15.16 1.71 -20.41
CA VAL A 55 -14.04 2.43 -19.80
C VAL A 55 -14.21 3.93 -20.07
N SER A 56 -14.03 4.75 -19.04
CA SER A 56 -13.91 6.20 -19.18
C SER A 56 -12.47 6.64 -18.94
N VAL A 57 -11.98 7.56 -19.76
CA VAL A 57 -10.70 8.23 -19.54
C VAL A 57 -11.01 9.53 -18.80
N LEU A 58 -10.50 9.64 -17.57
CA LEU A 58 -10.60 10.85 -16.77
C LEU A 58 -9.21 11.48 -16.62
N PRO A 59 -9.09 12.80 -16.80
CA PRO A 59 -7.85 13.49 -16.49
C PRO A 59 -7.53 13.38 -15.00
N ILE A 60 -6.25 13.41 -14.64
CA ILE A 60 -5.83 13.49 -13.25
C ILE A 60 -6.20 14.89 -12.74
N PRO A 61 -7.04 15.01 -11.70
CA PRO A 61 -7.41 16.32 -11.15
C PRO A 61 -6.21 17.09 -10.62
N LEU A 62 -6.32 18.41 -10.62
CA LEU A 62 -5.35 19.27 -9.94
C LEU A 62 -5.44 19.05 -8.42
N ARG A 63 -4.34 19.37 -7.73
CA ARG A 63 -4.22 19.20 -6.27
C ARG A 63 -5.39 19.82 -5.49
N THR A 64 -5.88 20.97 -5.95
CA THR A 64 -6.96 21.75 -5.32
C THR A 64 -8.37 21.24 -5.63
N GLU A 65 -8.52 20.33 -6.60
CA GLU A 65 -9.82 19.79 -7.03
C GLU A 65 -10.23 18.57 -6.20
N TYR A 66 -9.29 17.97 -5.46
CA TYR A 66 -9.59 16.89 -4.55
C TYR A 66 -10.32 17.39 -3.30
N SER A 67 -11.32 16.63 -2.87
CA SER A 67 -11.96 16.84 -1.57
C SER A 67 -10.94 16.78 -0.42
N THR A 68 -11.25 17.42 0.70
CA THR A 68 -10.42 17.37 1.92
C THR A 68 -10.14 15.94 2.37
N ARG A 69 -11.13 15.05 2.26
CA ARG A 69 -10.97 13.63 2.61
C ARG A 69 -10.00 12.91 1.67
N ALA A 70 -10.11 13.12 0.36
CA ALA A 70 -9.23 12.46 -0.60
C ALA A 70 -7.79 12.97 -0.47
N SER A 71 -7.62 14.29 -0.36
CA SER A 71 -6.31 14.91 -0.19
C SER A 71 -5.60 14.48 1.10
N SER A 72 -6.33 14.38 2.22
CA SER A 72 -5.75 13.92 3.50
C SER A 72 -5.29 12.46 3.49
N LEU A 73 -5.85 11.63 2.61
CA LEU A 73 -5.45 10.22 2.46
C LEU A 73 -4.27 10.06 1.49
N MET A 74 -4.11 10.98 0.53
CA MET A 74 -3.05 10.92 -0.47
C MET A 74 -1.77 11.63 -0.04
N TRP A 75 -1.86 12.69 0.77
CA TRP A 75 -0.71 13.51 1.13
C TRP A 75 -0.49 13.57 2.63
N SER A 76 0.78 13.42 3.03
CA SER A 76 1.21 13.63 4.40
C SER A 76 1.12 15.11 4.79
N SER A 77 0.85 15.37 6.08
CA SER A 77 0.93 16.70 6.64
C SER A 77 2.39 17.20 6.70
N ALA A 78 2.56 18.51 6.84
CA ALA A 78 3.89 19.11 7.03
C ALA A 78 4.61 18.57 8.27
N SER A 79 3.87 18.29 9.36
CA SER A 79 4.43 17.70 10.58
C SER A 79 4.98 16.30 10.32
N SER A 80 4.20 15.44 9.64
CA SER A 80 4.62 14.09 9.31
C SER A 80 5.83 14.09 8.36
N LEU A 81 5.89 15.02 7.41
CA LEU A 81 7.06 15.20 6.55
C LEU A 81 8.32 15.58 7.36
N TRP A 82 8.19 16.48 8.32
CA TRP A 82 9.30 16.89 9.17
C TRP A 82 9.80 15.74 10.06
N GLU A 83 8.88 15.02 10.70
CA GLU A 83 9.19 13.84 11.52
C GLU A 83 9.90 12.76 10.69
N ASN A 84 9.38 12.48 9.48
CA ASN A 84 10.00 11.53 8.56
C ASN A 84 11.38 12.00 8.08
N ALA A 85 11.56 13.28 7.81
CA ALA A 85 12.86 13.82 7.41
C ALA A 85 13.89 13.72 8.53
N ALA A 86 13.50 14.05 9.78
CA ALA A 86 14.36 13.90 10.94
C ALA A 86 14.76 12.44 11.17
N ARG A 87 13.80 11.51 11.06
CA ARG A 87 14.06 10.07 11.15
C ARG A 87 15.02 9.59 10.05
N ASN A 88 14.73 9.92 8.78
CA ASN A 88 15.57 9.55 7.64
C ASN A 88 17.00 10.10 7.77
N ALA A 89 17.16 11.33 8.26
CA ALA A 89 18.49 11.92 8.46
C ALA A 89 19.31 11.17 9.52
N LEU A 90 18.67 10.75 10.62
CA LEU A 90 19.32 9.96 11.65
C LEU A 90 19.73 8.57 11.13
N GLU A 91 18.83 7.90 10.41
CA GLU A 91 19.07 6.58 9.81
C GLU A 91 20.22 6.64 8.78
N PHE A 92 20.15 7.59 7.85
CA PHE A 92 21.16 7.74 6.81
C PHE A 92 22.54 8.16 7.36
N GLY A 93 22.55 8.96 8.43
CA GLY A 93 23.77 9.29 9.15
C GLY A 93 24.42 8.07 9.80
N ALA A 94 23.61 7.13 10.33
CA ALA A 94 24.11 5.87 10.89
C ALA A 94 24.70 4.93 9.83
N GLU A 95 24.23 5.05 8.59
CA GLU A 95 24.71 4.30 7.42
C GLU A 95 25.88 5.01 6.69
N GLY A 96 26.43 6.07 7.29
CA GLY A 96 27.59 6.79 6.75
C GLY A 96 27.28 7.60 5.49
N TRP A 97 26.03 8.03 5.31
CA TRP A 97 25.59 8.84 4.16
C TRP A 97 25.83 8.17 2.79
N ASN A 98 25.85 6.84 2.74
CA ASN A 98 26.07 6.07 1.53
C ASN A 98 24.80 5.34 1.08
N TRP A 99 24.11 5.89 0.07
CA TRP A 99 22.83 5.35 -0.41
C TRP A 99 22.91 3.92 -0.98
N LYS A 100 24.12 3.44 -1.30
CA LYS A 100 24.34 2.07 -1.78
C LYS A 100 24.33 1.03 -0.66
N GLU A 101 24.61 1.46 0.56
CA GLU A 101 24.73 0.61 1.74
C GLU A 101 23.57 0.83 2.72
N CYS A 102 22.47 1.46 2.25
CA CYS A 102 21.28 1.64 3.06
C CYS A 102 20.78 0.31 3.62
N LEU A 103 20.36 0.34 4.88
CA LEU A 103 19.95 -0.85 5.60
C LEU A 103 18.66 -1.39 4.97
N GLU A 104 18.74 -2.63 4.51
CA GLU A 104 17.57 -3.32 3.97
C GLU A 104 16.61 -3.76 5.08
N ASP A 105 15.38 -4.01 4.64
CA ASP A 105 14.23 -4.39 5.43
C ASP A 105 14.43 -5.65 6.30
N GLU A 106 15.34 -6.56 5.92
CA GLU A 106 15.69 -7.78 6.67
C GLU A 106 16.59 -7.50 7.87
N ARG A 107 17.31 -6.38 7.85
CA ARG A 107 18.26 -5.98 8.90
C ARG A 107 17.66 -4.98 9.88
N MET A 108 16.41 -4.59 9.70
CA MET A 108 15.65 -3.76 10.64
C MET A 108 15.11 -4.57 11.82
N ILE A 109 14.91 -3.92 12.97
CA ILE A 109 14.33 -4.52 14.18
C ILE A 109 12.80 -4.41 14.09
N TYR A 110 12.08 -5.50 14.33
CA TYR A 110 10.63 -5.46 14.41
C TYR A 110 10.17 -5.06 15.82
N TRP A 111 9.47 -3.92 15.93
CA TRP A 111 9.00 -3.36 17.19
C TRP A 111 7.63 -2.72 17.02
N ARG A 112 6.67 -3.04 17.91
CA ARG A 112 5.30 -2.47 17.89
C ARG A 112 4.61 -2.50 16.51
N ASN A 113 4.73 -3.62 15.80
CA ASN A 113 4.17 -3.84 14.48
C ASN A 113 4.83 -3.03 13.34
N GLU A 114 6.02 -2.48 13.56
CA GLU A 114 6.78 -1.72 12.58
C GLU A 114 8.22 -2.22 12.49
N LYS A 115 8.86 -2.00 11.34
CA LYS A 115 10.30 -2.20 11.17
C LYS A 115 11.01 -0.89 11.50
N VAL A 116 12.00 -0.98 12.39
CA VAL A 116 12.70 0.18 12.95
C VAL A 116 14.20 -0.02 12.75
N HIS A 117 14.87 1.00 12.22
CA HIS A 117 16.33 0.98 12.08
C HIS A 117 17.01 0.81 13.46
N PRO A 118 18.03 -0.06 13.61
CA PRO A 118 18.66 -0.33 14.91
C PRO A 118 19.20 0.90 15.65
N VAL A 119 19.61 1.95 14.92
CA VAL A 119 20.12 3.21 15.50
C VAL A 119 19.19 3.81 16.55
N HIS A 120 17.88 3.63 16.41
CA HIS A 120 16.88 4.17 17.33
C HIS A 120 16.94 3.51 18.73
N PHE A 121 17.67 2.39 18.88
CA PHE A 121 17.87 1.67 20.14
C PHE A 121 19.29 1.80 20.71
N ILE A 122 20.28 2.16 19.87
CA ILE A 122 21.70 2.22 20.26
C ILE A 122 21.98 3.40 21.20
N ASN A 123 21.24 4.51 21.06
CA ASN A 123 21.36 5.66 21.97
C ASN A 123 20.75 5.44 23.36
N SER A 124 20.08 4.32 23.61
CA SER A 124 19.48 4.02 24.92
C SER A 124 20.45 3.33 25.90
N ALA A 125 21.62 2.88 25.44
CA ALA A 125 22.56 2.06 26.23
C ALA A 125 23.90 2.75 26.53
N GLY A 126 24.08 4.02 26.16
CA GLY A 126 25.39 4.68 26.09
C GLY A 126 25.62 5.89 27.00
N ASN A 127 24.96 6.01 28.17
CA ASN A 127 25.26 7.07 29.14
C ASN A 127 25.45 6.57 30.58
N GLU A 128 26.09 5.41 30.73
CA GLU A 128 26.66 4.97 32.00
C GLU A 128 28.12 4.61 31.74
N HIS A 129 29.04 5.29 32.43
CA HIS A 129 30.47 4.98 32.56
C HIS A 129 31.46 5.50 31.49
N VAL A 130 32.13 6.63 31.77
CA VAL A 130 33.56 6.66 32.17
C VAL A 130 33.81 7.95 32.97
N GLY A 131 33.87 7.82 34.29
CA GLY A 131 34.80 8.60 35.08
C GLY A 131 36.12 7.84 35.14
N MET A 132 37.21 8.48 34.71
CA MET A 132 38.61 8.24 35.08
C MET A 132 39.30 9.55 34.74
N GLU A 133 39.45 10.47 35.69
CA GLU A 133 40.66 10.62 36.52
C GLU A 133 41.96 10.47 35.72
N GLY A 134 42.62 11.62 35.56
CA GLY A 134 44.02 11.81 35.20
C GLY A 134 44.46 13.17 35.72
#